data_AF-A0A060BZ45-F1
#
_entry.id   AF-A0A060BZ45-F1
#
_cell.length_a   1.000
_cell.length_b   1.000
_cell.length_c   1.000
_cell.angle_alpha   90.00
_cell.angle_beta   90.00
_cell.angle_gamma   90.00
#
_symmetry.space_group_name_H-M   'P 1'
#
loop_
_entity.id
_entity.type
_entity.pdbx_description
1 polymer ?
#
loop_
_entity_poly.entity_id
_entity_poly.type
_entity_poly.pdbx_seq_one_letter_code
_entity_poly.pdbx_strand_id
1 'polypeptide(L)' 'GMVWIPAGDYLCATIWLKDNVTLYLDAGATIYASRKISDYMDFRFSVGAADSEEGEALVRAVGADNVAIEGKGRLHCRA' A
#
# COMPACT_ATOMS: atom_id res chain seq x y z
N GLY A 1 11.42 12.11 -0.85
CA GLY A 1 11.14 12.73 0.46
C GLY A 1 10.26 11.81 1.29
N MET A 2 9.84 12.27 2.47
CA MET A 2 9.01 11.49 3.38
C MET A 2 7.53 11.91 3.29
N VAL A 3 6.64 10.95 3.14
CA VAL A 3 5.19 11.10 3.35
C VAL A 3 4.89 10.61 4.76
N TRP A 4 4.46 11.52 5.63
CA TRP A 4 4.17 11.23 7.04
C TRP A 4 2.68 10.96 7.23
N ILE A 5 2.36 9.80 7.82
CA ILE A 5 1.01 9.41 8.21
C ILE A 5 0.92 9.47 9.74
N PRO A 6 0.20 10.45 10.32
CA PRO A 6 0.03 10.56 11.77
C PRO A 6 -0.88 9.45 12.32
N ALA A 7 -0.97 9.37 13.66
CA ALA A 7 -1.89 8.45 14.32
C ALA A 7 -3.34 8.64 13.85
N GLY A 8 -4.03 7.54 13.58
CA GLY A 8 -5.37 7.55 12.99
C GLY A 8 -5.67 6.32 12.16
N ASP A 9 -6.93 6.17 11.78
CA ASP A 9 -7.41 5.07 10.94
C ASP A 9 -7.68 5.58 9.51
N TYR A 10 -7.04 4.95 8.53
CA TYR A 10 -7.09 5.34 7.12
C TYR A 10 -7.58 4.17 6.27
N LEU A 11 -8.68 4.34 5.55
CA LEU A 11 -9.13 3.36 4.55
C LEU A 11 -8.48 3.67 3.21
N CYS A 12 -7.77 2.71 2.63
CA CYS A 12 -7.06 2.91 1.37
C CYS A 12 -7.27 1.73 0.41
N ALA A 13 -7.27 2.05 -0.88
CA ALA A 13 -6.93 1.09 -1.93
C ALA A 13 -5.40 0.99 -2.04
N THR A 14 -4.86 0.73 -3.23
CA THR A 14 -3.40 0.65 -3.42
C THR A 14 -2.71 2.01 -3.24
N ILE A 15 -1.68 2.04 -2.40
CA ILE A 15 -0.73 3.15 -2.28
C ILE A 15 0.44 2.87 -3.23
N TRP A 16 0.62 3.75 -4.22
CA TRP A 16 1.70 3.68 -5.20
C TRP A 16 2.89 4.53 -4.77
N LEU A 17 3.99 3.87 -4.40
CA LEU A 17 5.25 4.52 -4.11
C LEU A 17 5.99 4.88 -5.40
N LYS A 18 6.64 6.04 -5.38
CA LYS A 18 7.45 6.60 -6.47
C LYS A 18 8.91 6.71 -6.01
N ASP A 19 9.81 7.01 -6.94
CA ASP A 19 11.23 7.15 -6.65
C ASP A 19 11.52 8.04 -5.45
N ASN A 20 12.44 7.60 -4.61
CA ASN A 20 12.93 8.36 -3.46
C ASN A 20 11.85 8.69 -2.42
N VAL A 21 10.76 7.91 -2.33
CA VAL A 21 9.68 8.12 -1.36
C VAL A 21 9.81 7.16 -0.18
N THR A 22 9.81 7.72 1.03
CA THR A 22 9.59 6.99 2.28
C THR A 22 8.14 7.22 2.74
N LEU A 23 7.36 6.15 2.88
CA LEU A 23 6.07 6.18 3.56
C LEU A 23 6.29 5.89 5.05
N TYR A 24 6.15 6.89 5.90
CA TYR A 24 6.37 6.75 7.34
C TYR A 24 5.02 6.70 8.09
N LEU A 25 4.75 5.57 8.75
CA LEU A 25 3.55 5.39 9.58
C LEU A 25 3.90 5.60 11.04
N ASP A 26 3.38 6.68 11.64
CA ASP A 26 3.65 6.97 13.04
C ASP A 26 3.00 5.94 13.98
N ALA A 27 3.45 5.89 15.23
CA ALA A 27 2.84 5.04 16.23
C ALA A 27 1.34 5.39 16.37
N GLY A 28 0.47 4.39 16.25
CA GLY A 28 -0.98 4.57 16.28
C GLY A 28 -1.63 4.83 14.92
N ALA A 29 -0.87 4.95 13.83
CA ALA A 29 -1.42 4.96 12.49
C ALA A 29 -1.85 3.53 12.09
N THR A 30 -3.04 3.38 11.53
CA THR A 30 -3.47 2.15 10.87
C THR A 30 -3.98 2.45 9.46
N ILE A 31 -3.39 1.79 8.46
CA ILE A 31 -3.94 1.76 7.11
C ILE A 31 -4.71 0.45 6.93
N TYR A 32 -6.01 0.54 6.67
CA TYR A 32 -6.88 -0.57 6.34
C TYR A 32 -6.95 -0.71 4.82
N ALA A 33 -6.69 -1.92 4.34
CA ALA A 33 -7.02 -2.27 2.96
C ALA A 33 -8.54 -2.22 2.77
N SER A 34 -8.99 -1.56 1.69
CA SER A 34 -10.38 -1.65 1.28
C SER A 34 -10.76 -3.11 1.01
N ARG A 35 -12.02 -3.44 1.34
CA ARG A 35 -12.62 -4.75 1.06
C ARG A 35 -13.44 -4.78 -0.22
N LYS A 36 -13.55 -3.63 -0.89
CA LYS A 36 -14.30 -3.53 -2.13
C LYS A 36 -13.35 -3.76 -3.29
N ILE A 37 -13.56 -4.83 -4.03
CA ILE A 37 -12.81 -5.14 -5.25
C ILE A 37 -12.81 -3.97 -6.25
N SER A 38 -13.91 -3.21 -6.29
CA SER A 38 -14.07 -2.03 -7.14
C SER A 38 -13.02 -0.96 -6.89
N ASP A 39 -12.52 -0.86 -5.66
CA ASP A 39 -11.56 0.17 -5.27
C ASP A 39 -10.15 -0.12 -5.83
N TYR A 40 -9.92 -1.33 -6.37
CA TYR A 40 -8.66 -1.77 -6.95
C TYR A 40 -8.69 -1.89 -8.48
N MET A 41 -9.83 -1.62 -9.14
CA MET A 41 -10.01 -1.91 -10.57
C MET A 41 -9.00 -1.19 -11.47
N ASP A 42 -8.65 0.05 -11.14
CA ASP A 42 -7.66 0.83 -11.91
C ASP A 42 -6.20 0.38 -11.68
N PHE A 43 -5.99 -0.51 -10.71
CA PHE A 43 -4.65 -0.87 -10.23
C PHE A 43 -4.37 -2.37 -10.27
N ARG A 44 -5.22 -3.16 -10.96
CA ARG A 44 -5.02 -4.60 -11.17
C ARG A 44 -3.72 -4.85 -11.92
N PHE A 45 -3.02 -5.92 -11.57
CA PHE A 45 -1.79 -6.30 -12.24
C PHE A 45 -1.61 -7.80 -12.30
N SER A 46 -0.94 -8.24 -13.36
CA SER A 46 -0.54 -9.62 -13.50
C SER A 46 0.48 -10.00 -12.45
N VAL A 47 0.15 -11.02 -11.66
CA VAL A 47 1.07 -11.65 -10.72
C VAL A 47 1.50 -12.96 -11.36
N GLY A 48 2.72 -12.99 -11.93
CA GLY A 48 3.21 -14.14 -12.70
C GLY A 48 3.41 -15.45 -11.91
N ALA A 49 3.01 -15.49 -10.63
CA ALA A 49 3.13 -16.64 -9.74
C ALA A 49 1.78 -17.08 -9.12
N ALA A 50 0.65 -16.51 -9.54
CA ALA A 50 -0.68 -16.90 -9.08
C ALA A 50 -1.48 -17.53 -10.23
N ASP A 51 -2.29 -18.55 -9.93
CA ASP A 51 -3.23 -19.18 -10.87
C ASP A 51 -4.34 -18.22 -11.36
N SER A 52 -4.44 -17.05 -10.71
CA SER A 52 -5.30 -15.94 -11.09
C SER A 52 -4.48 -14.84 -11.74
N GLU A 53 -4.90 -14.37 -12.91
CA GLU A 53 -4.22 -13.37 -13.72
C GLU A 53 -4.10 -11.98 -13.06
N GLU A 54 -4.70 -11.75 -11.89
CA GLU A 54 -4.82 -10.42 -11.28
C GLU A 54 -4.72 -10.48 -9.75
N GLY A 55 -3.81 -9.67 -9.18
CA GLY A 55 -3.64 -9.55 -7.73
C GLY A 55 -3.95 -8.16 -7.20
N GLU A 56 -4.39 -8.10 -5.94
CA GLU A 56 -4.59 -6.88 -5.17
C GLU A 56 -3.41 -6.68 -4.21
N ALA A 57 -2.88 -5.46 -4.15
CA ALA A 57 -1.85 -5.08 -3.21
C ALA A 57 -2.23 -3.77 -2.51
N LEU A 58 -2.00 -3.70 -1.19
CA LEU A 58 -2.19 -2.47 -0.42
C LEU A 58 -1.08 -1.45 -0.70
N VAL A 59 0.17 -1.89 -0.86
CA VAL A 59 1.30 -1.02 -1.17
C VAL A 59 2.06 -1.60 -2.35
N ARG A 60 2.41 -0.74 -3.30
CA ARG A 60 3.10 -1.14 -4.53
C ARG A 60 4.17 -0.13 -4.93
N ALA A 61 5.26 -0.65 -5.49
CA ALA A 61 6.32 0.11 -6.13
C ALA A 61 6.68 -0.63 -7.43
N VAL A 62 6.55 0.02 -8.60
CA VAL A 62 6.85 -0.57 -9.91
C VAL A 62 7.81 0.34 -10.63
N GLY A 63 8.98 -0.21 -11.02
CA GLY A 63 10.04 0.57 -11.65
C GLY A 63 10.46 1.77 -10.80
N ALA A 64 10.43 1.62 -9.48
CA ALA A 64 10.75 2.68 -8.53
C ALA A 64 12.01 2.33 -7.74
N ASP A 65 12.89 3.32 -7.61
CA ASP A 65 14.17 3.20 -6.91
C ASP A 65 14.17 3.97 -5.59
N ASN A 66 14.92 3.47 -4.60
CA ASN A 66 15.10 4.11 -3.30
C ASN A 66 13.77 4.40 -2.58
N VAL A 67 12.93 3.37 -2.45
CA VAL A 67 11.66 3.45 -1.72
C VAL A 67 11.77 2.80 -0.34
N ALA A 68 11.06 3.36 0.64
CA ALA A 68 11.02 2.81 1.99
C ALA A 68 9.61 2.88 2.59
N ILE A 69 9.31 1.93 3.48
CA ILE A 69 8.15 1.97 4.37
C ILE A 69 8.71 1.85 5.78
N GLU A 70 8.44 2.85 6.62
CA GLU A 70 9.07 2.98 7.93
C GLU A 70 8.04 3.34 9.01
N GLY A 71 8.49 3.31 10.27
CA GLY A 71 7.70 3.72 11.42
C GLY A 71 7.13 2.55 12.23
N LYS A 72 6.19 2.86 13.13
CA LYS A 72 5.60 1.92 14.10
C LYS A 72 4.09 1.74 13.93
N GLY A 73 3.51 2.32 12.88
CA GLY A 73 2.11 2.11 12.52
C GLY A 73 1.87 0.73 11.90
N ARG A 74 0.63 0.50 11.50
CA ARG A 74 0.13 -0.83 11.09
C ARG A 74 -0.48 -0.80 9.70
N LEU A 75 -0.04 -1.73 8.85
CA LEU A 75 -0.76 -2.10 7.63
C LEU A 75 -1.71 -3.26 7.98
N HIS A 76 -3.00 -3.08 7.78
CA HIS A 76 -4.02 -4.07 8.13
C HIS A 76 -4.68 -4.63 6.86
N CYS A 77 -4.05 -5.69 6.34
CA CYS A 77 -4.39 -6.36 5.07
C CYS A 77 -5.23 -7.63 5.29
N ARG A 78 -6.29 -7.57 6.11
CA ARG A 78 -7.11 -8.76 6.45
C ARG A 78 -7.52 -9.54 5.18
N ALA A 79 -7.22 -10.83 5.17
CA ALA A 79 -7.73 -11.81 4.21
C ALA A 79 -9.22 -12.11 4.45
#